data_AF-A0A6G6WK11-F1
#
_entry.id   AF-A0A6G6WK11-F1
#
_cell.length_a   1.000
_cell.length_b   1.000
_cell.length_c   1.000
_cell.angle_alpha   90.00
_cell.angle_beta   90.00
_cell.angle_gamma   90.00
#
_symmetry.space_group_name_H-M   'P 1'
#
loop_
_entity.id
_entity.type
_entity.pdbx_description
1 polymer ?
#
loop_
_entity_poly.entity_id
_entity_poly.type
_entity_poly.pdbx_seq_one_letter_code
_entity_poly.pdbx_strand_id
1 'polypeptide(L)'
;MERLRHENAATVLVDPRVLRDLEVELMAQDLRLWPVATAPICTDGPRTAFQIRRRMLTAKRGAWDDAAGWVPVWIAFGESWQPGPDPLPWEAHQVLYRTLDAHADHVRYRKGLGGIPRLDVPRELAS
;
A
#
# COMPACT_ATOMS: atom_id res chain seq x y z
N MET A 1 21.76 16.07 9.15
CA MET A 1 21.12 15.31 8.04
C MET A 1 20.18 14.31 8.68
N GLU A 2 18.91 14.64 8.77
CA GLU A 2 17.89 13.75 9.34
C GLU A 2 17.49 12.74 8.26
N ARG A 3 17.80 11.45 8.47
CA ARG A 3 17.27 10.39 7.60
C ARG A 3 15.75 10.43 7.77
N LEU A 4 15.03 10.93 6.77
CA LEU A 4 13.58 10.77 6.68
C LEU A 4 13.28 9.31 7.01
N ARG A 5 12.51 9.07 8.08
CA ARG A 5 12.17 7.71 8.49
C ARG A 5 11.40 7.08 7.34
N HIS A 6 11.96 6.03 6.73
CA HIS A 6 11.28 5.28 5.69
C HIS A 6 10.48 4.17 6.38
N GLU A 7 9.28 3.90 5.89
CA GLU A 7 8.49 2.75 6.31
C GLU A 7 8.37 1.74 5.18
N ASN A 8 8.30 0.46 5.55
CA ASN A 8 8.08 -0.60 4.60
C ASN A 8 6.61 -0.58 4.15
N ALA A 9 6.38 -0.49 2.85
CA ALA A 9 5.05 -0.53 2.27
C ALA A 9 5.01 -1.41 1.02
N ALA A 10 3.90 -2.14 0.85
CA ALA A 10 3.62 -2.81 -0.40
C ALA A 10 2.99 -1.84 -1.39
N THR A 11 3.38 -1.94 -2.66
CA THR A 11 2.73 -1.21 -3.76
C THR A 11 1.75 -2.15 -4.46
N VAL A 12 0.48 -1.78 -4.47
CA VAL A 12 -0.63 -2.63 -4.95
C VAL A 12 -1.51 -1.82 -5.89
N LEU A 13 -1.99 -2.44 -6.96
CA LEU A 13 -3.12 -1.94 -7.75
C LEU A 13 -4.39 -2.60 -7.23
N VAL A 14 -5.41 -1.81 -6.92
CA VAL A 14 -6.67 -2.26 -6.35
C VAL A 14 -7.82 -1.84 -7.24
N ASP A 15 -8.72 -2.76 -7.56
CA ASP A 15 -9.99 -2.47 -8.22
C ASP A 15 -10.77 -1.46 -7.37
N PRO A 16 -11.18 -0.29 -7.92
CA PRO A 16 -11.95 0.70 -7.19
C PRO A 16 -13.20 0.14 -6.49
N ARG A 17 -13.76 -0.96 -7.01
CA ARG A 17 -14.97 -1.60 -6.47
C ARG A 17 -14.77 -2.21 -5.08
N VAL A 18 -13.57 -2.72 -4.78
CA VAL A 18 -13.27 -3.37 -3.49
C VAL A 18 -12.41 -2.50 -2.58
N LEU A 19 -12.04 -1.29 -3.02
CA LEU A 19 -11.07 -0.45 -2.32
C LEU A 19 -11.46 -0.18 -0.86
N ARG A 20 -12.75 0.06 -0.60
CA ARG A 20 -13.28 0.32 0.75
C ARG A 20 -13.34 -0.94 1.60
N ASP A 21 -13.80 -2.04 1.03
CA ASP A 21 -13.88 -3.32 1.76
C ASP A 21 -12.49 -3.82 2.14
N LEU A 22 -11.53 -3.74 1.21
CA LEU A 22 -10.14 -4.07 1.45
C LEU A 22 -9.51 -3.15 2.51
N GLU A 23 -9.81 -1.85 2.50
CA GLU A 23 -9.33 -0.90 3.53
C GLU A 23 -9.80 -1.35 4.93
N VAL A 24 -11.07 -1.71 5.09
CA VAL A 24 -11.62 -2.18 6.37
C VAL A 24 -10.97 -3.48 6.84
N GLU A 25 -10.79 -4.45 5.94
CA GLU A 25 -10.13 -5.72 6.27
C GLU A 25 -8.67 -5.54 6.67
N LEU A 26 -7.94 -4.65 5.98
CA LEU A 26 -6.56 -4.31 6.31
C LEU A 26 -6.48 -3.63 7.68
N MET A 27 -7.37 -2.70 7.99
CA MET A 27 -7.41 -2.03 9.29
C MET A 27 -7.63 -3.01 10.44
N ALA A 28 -8.47 -4.03 10.26
CA ALA A 28 -8.68 -5.08 11.26
C ALA A 28 -7.41 -5.90 11.55
N GLN A 29 -6.43 -5.87 10.66
CA GLN A 29 -5.12 -6.51 10.80
C GLN A 29 -4.00 -5.52 11.15
N ASP A 30 -4.35 -4.29 11.55
CA ASP A 30 -3.42 -3.18 11.78
C ASP A 30 -2.51 -2.90 10.56
N LEU A 31 -3.09 -3.00 9.35
CA LEU A 31 -2.50 -2.57 8.10
C LEU A 31 -3.21 -1.31 7.61
N ARG A 32 -2.48 -0.40 6.97
CA ARG A 32 -3.01 0.88 6.50
C ARG A 32 -2.91 1.00 5.00
N LEU A 33 -4.05 1.22 4.35
CA LEU A 33 -4.14 1.46 2.91
C LEU A 33 -4.10 2.97 2.62
N TRP A 34 -3.28 3.38 1.66
CA TRP A 34 -3.14 4.76 1.25
C TRP A 34 -3.19 4.87 -0.27
N PRO A 35 -4.27 5.44 -0.85
CA PRO A 35 -4.28 5.75 -2.27
C PRO A 35 -3.16 6.73 -2.59
N VAL A 36 -2.29 6.38 -3.55
CA VAL A 36 -1.13 7.19 -3.91
C VAL A 36 -1.54 8.59 -4.35
N ALA A 37 -2.69 8.70 -5.02
CA ALA A 37 -3.20 9.97 -5.55
C ALA A 37 -3.50 11.02 -4.47
N THR A 38 -3.78 10.58 -3.24
CA THR A 38 -4.17 11.42 -2.11
C THR A 38 -3.23 11.27 -0.91
N ALA A 39 -2.12 10.55 -1.08
CA ALA A 39 -1.16 10.35 -0.01
C ALA A 39 -0.45 11.68 0.32
N PRO A 40 -0.32 12.04 1.60
CA PRO A 40 0.22 13.35 2.01
C PRO A 40 1.69 13.54 1.63
N ILE A 41 2.41 12.44 1.38
CA ILE A 41 3.82 12.44 0.97
C ILE A 41 4.01 12.78 -0.52
N CYS A 42 2.94 12.91 -1.31
CA CYS A 42 3.00 13.23 -2.72
C CYS A 42 2.58 14.67 -3.00
N THR A 43 3.51 15.49 -3.51
CA THR A 43 3.21 16.87 -3.96
C THR A 43 2.28 16.90 -5.16
N ASP A 44 2.42 15.94 -6.09
CA ASP A 44 1.52 15.74 -7.24
C ASP A 44 1.06 14.28 -7.26
N GLY A 45 0.16 13.96 -6.33
CA GLY A 45 -0.39 12.61 -6.14
C GLY A 45 -0.96 11.98 -7.41
N PRO A 46 -1.85 12.66 -8.18
CA PRO A 46 -2.42 12.10 -9.40
C PRO A 46 -1.35 11.70 -10.43
N ARG A 47 -0.30 12.52 -10.60
CA ARG A 47 0.81 12.18 -11.50
C ARG A 47 1.61 10.99 -10.97
N THR A 48 1.93 10.97 -9.68
CA THR A 48 2.66 9.85 -9.05
C THR A 48 1.87 8.54 -9.19
N ALA A 49 0.56 8.57 -8.95
CA ALA A 49 -0.34 7.43 -9.14
C ALA A 49 -0.28 6.91 -10.58
N PHE A 50 -0.41 7.79 -11.57
CA PHE A 50 -0.31 7.41 -12.98
C PHE A 50 1.04 6.75 -13.31
N GLN A 51 2.14 7.32 -12.82
CA GLN A 51 3.50 6.80 -13.05
C GLN A 51 3.69 5.40 -12.44
N ILE A 52 3.27 5.21 -11.19
CA ILE A 52 3.36 3.91 -10.49
C ILE A 52 2.56 2.85 -11.24
N ARG A 53 1.29 3.15 -11.57
CA ARG A 53 0.43 2.23 -12.31
C ARG A 53 1.04 1.85 -13.64
N ARG A 54 1.45 2.83 -14.44
CA ARG A 54 2.10 2.59 -15.74
C ARG A 54 3.32 1.68 -15.59
N ARG A 55 4.18 1.94 -14.60
CA ARG A 55 5.37 1.11 -14.33
C ARG A 55 5.00 -0.34 -14.00
N MET A 56 4.00 -0.56 -13.15
CA MET A 56 3.55 -1.90 -12.75
C MET A 56 3.00 -2.70 -13.94
N LEU A 57 2.15 -2.06 -14.75
CA LEU A 57 1.54 -2.67 -15.94
C LEU A 57 2.57 -2.99 -17.02
N THR A 58 3.42 -2.02 -17.38
CA THR A 58 4.47 -2.22 -18.40
C THR A 58 5.39 -3.38 -18.02
N ALA A 59 5.78 -3.47 -16.75
CA ALA A 59 6.67 -4.52 -16.30
C ALA A 59 5.99 -5.90 -16.16
N LYS A 60 4.68 -6.00 -16.43
CA LYS A 60 3.92 -7.26 -16.54
C LYS A 60 3.48 -7.60 -17.96
N ARG A 61 3.83 -6.76 -18.96
CA ARG A 61 3.70 -7.02 -20.41
C ARG A 61 2.31 -7.54 -20.82
N GLY A 62 1.25 -6.85 -20.40
CA GLY A 62 -0.14 -7.19 -20.78
C GLY A 62 -0.85 -8.16 -19.83
N ALA A 63 -0.13 -8.84 -18.94
CA ALA A 63 -0.77 -9.80 -18.02
C ALA A 63 -1.77 -9.15 -17.04
N TRP A 64 -1.70 -7.83 -16.86
CA TRP A 64 -2.54 -7.05 -15.93
C TRP A 64 -3.33 -5.94 -16.64
N ASP A 65 -3.70 -6.13 -17.91
CA ASP A 65 -4.42 -5.09 -18.68
C ASP A 65 -5.80 -4.76 -18.09
N ASP A 66 -6.41 -5.71 -17.38
CA ASP A 66 -7.61 -5.50 -16.57
C ASP A 66 -7.43 -4.42 -15.49
N ALA A 67 -6.22 -4.30 -14.95
CA ALA A 67 -5.85 -3.32 -13.93
C ALA A 67 -5.47 -1.93 -14.46
N ALA A 68 -5.68 -1.65 -15.76
CA ALA A 68 -5.36 -0.37 -16.38
C ALA A 68 -6.06 0.84 -15.70
N GLY A 69 -7.28 0.62 -15.20
CA GLY A 69 -8.08 1.62 -14.49
C GLY A 69 -7.95 1.57 -12.96
N TRP A 70 -7.15 0.64 -12.41
CA TRP A 70 -7.14 0.40 -10.97
C TRP A 70 -6.36 1.47 -10.20
N VAL A 71 -6.66 1.56 -8.90
CA VAL A 71 -6.08 2.55 -8.00
C VAL A 71 -4.75 2.03 -7.47
N PRO A 72 -3.63 2.74 -7.71
CA PRO A 72 -2.39 2.44 -7.03
C PRO A 72 -2.48 2.88 -5.57
N VAL A 73 -2.15 1.96 -4.67
CA VAL A 73 -2.15 2.18 -3.22
C VAL A 73 -0.83 1.72 -2.63
N TRP A 74 -0.46 2.35 -1.52
CA TRP A 74 0.54 1.83 -0.59
C TRP A 74 -0.15 1.17 0.58
N ILE A 75 0.33 0.00 0.97
CA ILE A 75 -0.13 -0.68 2.20
C ILE A 75 1.05 -0.71 3.16
N ALA A 76 0.94 0.05 4.24
CA ALA A 76 1.94 0.17 5.29
C ALA A 76 1.49 -0.58 6.55
N PHE A 77 2.44 -0.89 7.44
CA PHE A 77 2.18 -1.61 8.68
C PHE A 77 1.92 -0.63 9.83
N GLY A 78 0.89 -0.92 10.63
CA GLY A 78 0.55 -0.18 11.83
C GLY A 78 1.52 -0.39 12.99
N GLU A 79 1.17 0.18 14.15
CA GLU A 79 2.07 0.23 15.31
C GLU A 79 2.23 -1.13 16.00
N SER A 80 1.23 -2.02 15.93
CA SER A 80 1.31 -3.36 16.51
C SER A 80 2.36 -4.24 15.84
N TRP A 81 2.72 -3.91 14.60
CA TRP A 81 3.77 -4.59 13.83
C TRP A 81 5.16 -3.98 14.03
N GLN A 82 5.30 -2.94 14.86
CA GLN A 82 6.58 -2.29 15.19
C GLN A 82 7.12 -2.63 16.61
N PRO A 83 7.09 -3.88 17.11
CA PRO A 83 7.65 -4.18 18.43
C PRO A 83 9.18 -4.36 18.33
N GLY A 84 9.93 -3.25 18.24
CA GLY A 84 11.38 -3.25 18.48
C GLY A 84 12.27 -2.92 17.27
N PRO A 85 13.60 -2.96 17.47
CA PRO A 85 14.56 -2.50 16.47
C PRO A 85 14.77 -3.58 15.41
N ASP A 86 14.04 -3.48 14.31
CA ASP A 86 14.27 -4.10 12.97
C ASP A 86 14.78 -5.56 12.91
N PRO A 87 14.17 -6.47 12.11
CA PRO A 87 13.21 -6.23 11.02
C PRO A 87 11.73 -6.51 11.36
N LEU A 88 10.83 -6.06 10.49
CA LEU A 88 9.40 -6.40 10.53
C LEU A 88 9.21 -7.93 10.66
N PRO A 89 8.37 -8.43 11.59
CA PRO A 89 8.14 -9.86 11.74
C PRO A 89 7.63 -10.50 10.45
N TRP A 90 8.09 -11.72 10.14
CA TRP A 90 7.64 -12.44 8.94
C TRP A 90 6.12 -12.69 8.96
N GLU A 91 5.54 -12.81 10.15
CA GLU A 91 4.09 -12.90 10.36
C GLU A 91 3.35 -11.71 9.74
N ALA A 92 3.90 -10.50 9.82
CA ALA A 92 3.32 -9.30 9.22
C ALA A 92 3.23 -9.43 7.69
N HIS A 93 4.30 -9.94 7.06
CA HIS A 93 4.31 -10.20 5.63
C HIS A 93 3.26 -11.24 5.23
N GLN A 94 3.12 -12.31 6.02
CA GLN A 94 2.13 -13.35 5.76
C GLN A 94 0.70 -12.82 5.86
N VAL A 95 0.41 -12.01 6.88
CA VAL A 95 -0.91 -11.39 7.05
C VAL A 95 -1.25 -10.53 5.84
N LEU A 96 -0.33 -9.64 5.45
CA LEU A 96 -0.51 -8.80 4.26
C LEU A 96 -0.80 -9.64 3.00
N TYR A 97 0.07 -10.60 2.69
CA TYR A 97 -0.07 -11.36 1.44
C TYR A 97 -1.29 -12.27 1.46
N ARG A 98 -1.66 -12.85 2.61
CA ARG A 98 -2.88 -13.66 2.73
C ARG A 98 -4.12 -12.81 2.50
N THR A 99 -4.18 -11.59 3.06
CA THR A 99 -5.30 -10.67 2.81
C THR A 99 -5.36 -10.29 1.33
N LEU A 100 -4.23 -10.00 0.68
CA LEU A 100 -4.21 -9.69 -0.75
C LEU A 100 -4.58 -10.90 -1.62
N ASP A 101 -4.13 -12.11 -1.29
CA ASP A 101 -4.46 -13.33 -2.01
C ASP A 101 -5.96 -13.67 -1.90
N ALA A 102 -6.63 -13.29 -0.80
CA ALA A 102 -8.09 -13.43 -0.68
C ALA A 102 -8.86 -12.52 -1.67
N HIS A 103 -8.24 -11.44 -2.14
CA HIS A 103 -8.77 -10.52 -3.14
C HIS A 103 -8.06 -10.67 -4.50
N ALA A 104 -7.56 -11.87 -4.82
CA ALA A 104 -6.70 -12.10 -5.98
C ALA A 104 -7.32 -11.68 -7.33
N ASP A 105 -8.66 -11.61 -7.46
CA ASP A 105 -9.32 -11.13 -8.68
C ASP A 105 -9.37 -9.60 -8.78
N HIS A 106 -9.19 -8.89 -7.66
CA HIS A 106 -9.37 -7.44 -7.53
C HIS A 106 -8.09 -6.70 -7.11
N VAL A 107 -6.97 -7.41 -6.93
CA VAL A 107 -5.67 -6.80 -6.61
C VAL A 107 -4.55 -7.31 -7.51
N ARG A 108 -3.59 -6.43 -7.83
CA ARG A 108 -2.33 -6.80 -8.50
C ARG A 108 -1.15 -6.23 -7.73
N TYR A 109 -0.23 -7.07 -7.32
CA TYR A 109 0.95 -6.64 -6.59
C TYR A 109 2.17 -7.51 -6.91
N ARG A 110 3.34 -7.03 -6.49
CA ARG A 110 4.58 -7.79 -6.53
C ARG A 110 4.95 -8.15 -5.10
N LYS A 111 5.45 -9.37 -4.90
CA LYS A 111 6.05 -9.75 -3.62
C LYS A 111 7.30 -8.90 -3.42
N GLY A 112 7.37 -8.22 -2.28
CA GLY A 112 8.41 -7.25 -1.95
C GLY A 112 7.82 -5.97 -1.36
N LEU A 113 8.49 -5.44 -0.34
CA LEU A 113 8.16 -4.15 0.26
C LEU A 113 9.13 -3.09 -0.27
N GLY A 114 8.61 -1.92 -0.58
CA GLY A 114 9.40 -0.73 -0.89
C GLY A 114 9.51 0.15 0.34
N GLY A 115 10.57 0.96 0.41
CA GLY A 115 10.65 2.06 1.37
C GLY A 115 9.90 3.27 0.84
N ILE A 116 8.90 3.74 1.57
CA ILE A 116 8.26 5.04 1.32
C ILE A 116 8.57 6.00 2.47
N PRO A 117 8.58 7.33 2.25
CA PRO A 117 8.56 8.27 3.36
C PRO A 117 7.42 7.93 4.32
N ARG A 118 7.68 8.02 5.63
CA ARG A 118 6.68 7.71 6.65
C ARG A 118 5.36 8.43 6.33
N LEU A 119 4.28 7.66 6.28
CA LEU A 119 2.94 8.19 6.13
C LEU A 119 2.48 8.60 7.52
N ASP A 120 2.61 9.89 7.84
CA ASP A 120 2.05 10.41 9.08
C ASP A 120 0.53 10.29 9.00
N VAL A 121 -0.01 9.52 9.94
CA VAL A 121 -1.45 9.42 10.14
C VAL A 121 -1.91 10.79 10.63
N PRO A 122 -2.96 11.41 10.04
CA PRO A 122 -3.71 12.42 10.73
C PRO A 122 -4.27 11.73 11.99
N ARG A 123 -3.65 11.96 13.14
CA ARG A 123 -4.29 11.64 14.41
C ARG A 123 -5.61 12.40 14.36
N GLU A 124 -6.72 11.69 14.46
CA GLU A 124 -8.00 12.34 14.71
C GLU A 124 -7.76 13.32 15.86
N LEU A 125 -7.95 14.60 15.57
CA LEU A 125 -8.09 15.60 16.61
C LEU A 125 -9.37 15.22 17.34
N ALA A 126 -9.24 14.38 18.36
CA ALA A 126 -10.29 14.15 19.33
C ALA A 126 -10.60 15.53 19.94
N SER A 127 -11.73 16.09 19.49
CA SER A 127 -12.36 17.29 20.06
C SER A 127 -13.48 16.88 20.99
#